data_AF-A0A838QW48-F1
#
_entry.id   AF-A0A838QW48-F1
#
_cell.length_a   1.000
_cell.length_b   1.000
_cell.length_c   1.000
_cell.angle_alpha   90.00
_cell.angle_beta   90.00
_cell.angle_gamma   90.00
#
_symmetry.space_group_name_H-M   'P 1'
#
loop_
_entity.id
_entity.type
_entity.pdbx_description
1 polymer ?
#
loop_
_entity_poly.entity_id
_entity_poly.type
_entity_poly.pdbx_seq_one_letter_code
_entity_poly.pdbx_strand_id
1 'polypeptide(L)'
;SRLATSDKCLGLIEALGEFYPEADWQRCMVHWYRNVSSVTPLSRAKEVMAMLKAIHAQEDRPAAQTKAADVVAKLRAMKLSQAAGIVEEGVSETLSYMAYPREH
;
A
#
# COMPACT_ATOMS: atom_id res chain seq x y z
N SER A 1 -37.08 0.60 -7.88
CA SER A 1 -36.06 1.22 -8.75
C SER A 1 -34.72 1.13 -8.05
N ARG A 2 -33.72 0.54 -8.71
CA ARG A 2 -32.42 0.14 -8.15
C ARG A 2 -31.54 1.38 -7.93
N LEU A 3 -31.09 1.63 -6.70
CA LEU A 3 -30.23 2.76 -6.37
C LEU A 3 -28.78 2.37 -6.71
N ALA A 4 -28.25 2.89 -7.82
CA ALA A 4 -26.83 2.81 -8.14
C ALA A 4 -26.09 3.86 -7.31
N THR A 5 -25.44 3.44 -6.23
CA THR A 5 -24.55 4.33 -5.47
C THR A 5 -23.20 4.35 -6.17
N SER A 6 -22.94 5.50 -6.79
CA SER A 6 -21.77 5.85 -7.59
C SER A 6 -20.45 5.49 -6.90
N ASP A 7 -19.62 4.78 -7.66
CA ASP A 7 -18.21 4.50 -7.45
C ASP A 7 -17.43 5.83 -7.23
N LYS A 8 -17.10 6.14 -5.98
CA LYS A 8 -16.26 7.28 -5.57
C LYS A 8 -15.15 6.83 -4.61
N CYS A 9 -14.42 5.77 -4.97
CA CYS A 9 -13.28 5.31 -4.17
C CYS A 9 -11.92 5.36 -4.88
N LEU A 10 -11.83 6.04 -6.04
CA LEU A 10 -10.56 6.19 -6.78
C LEU A 10 -9.95 7.59 -6.68
N GLY A 11 -10.65 8.59 -6.13
CA GLY A 11 -10.21 10.00 -6.14
C GLY A 11 -9.20 10.41 -5.06
N LEU A 12 -8.52 9.49 -4.37
CA LEU A 12 -7.61 9.82 -3.26
C LEU A 12 -6.13 9.51 -3.53
N ILE A 13 -5.79 9.04 -4.74
CA ILE A 13 -4.40 8.70 -5.12
C ILE A 13 -3.86 9.66 -6.21
N GLU A 14 -4.63 10.66 -6.63
CA GLU A 14 -4.20 11.64 -7.64
C GLU A 14 -3.81 12.99 -6.99
N ALA A 15 -2.65 12.96 -6.33
CA ALA A 15 -1.75 14.06 -6.03
C ALA A 15 -0.63 13.38 -5.21
N LEU A 16 0.61 13.23 -5.63
CA LEU A 16 1.47 14.22 -6.24
C LEU A 16 2.54 13.50 -7.08
N GLY A 17 3.12 14.21 -8.03
CA GLY A 17 4.37 13.80 -8.62
C GLY A 17 5.08 15.02 -9.15
N GLU A 18 6.18 15.42 -8.50
CA GLU A 18 7.20 16.21 -9.19
C GLU A 18 8.60 15.99 -8.61
N PHE A 19 9.48 15.53 -9.52
CA PHE A 19 10.94 15.50 -9.60
C PHE A 19 11.84 15.26 -8.36
N TYR A 20 12.96 14.53 -8.58
CA TYR A 20 14.00 14.06 -7.63
C TYR A 20 13.73 12.69 -6.98
N PRO A 21 14.72 11.95 -6.43
CA PRO A 21 14.54 10.61 -5.84
C PRO A 21 13.34 10.45 -4.87
N GLU A 22 12.88 11.53 -4.25
CA GLU A 22 11.62 11.56 -3.49
C GLU A 22 10.39 11.35 -4.38
N ALA A 23 10.38 11.86 -5.61
CA ALA A 23 9.34 11.63 -6.60
C ALA A 23 9.36 10.18 -7.14
N ASP A 24 10.52 9.56 -7.32
CA ASP A 24 10.62 8.14 -7.68
C ASP A 24 10.12 7.25 -6.54
N TRP A 25 10.53 7.55 -5.30
CA TRP A 25 10.01 6.89 -4.10
C TRP A 25 8.49 7.07 -3.96
N GLN A 26 8.00 8.30 -4.09
CA GLN A 26 6.58 8.61 -4.03
C GLN A 26 5.81 7.85 -5.11
N ARG A 27 6.32 7.82 -6.35
CA ARG A 27 5.71 7.10 -7.46
C ARG A 27 5.67 5.59 -7.20
N CYS A 28 6.77 4.99 -6.74
CA CYS A 28 6.82 3.56 -6.41
C CYS A 28 5.83 3.22 -5.28
N MET A 29 5.77 4.03 -4.22
CA MET A 29 4.83 3.82 -3.12
C MET A 29 3.37 3.98 -3.56
N VAL A 30 3.06 5.03 -4.32
CA VAL A 30 1.72 5.30 -4.87
C VAL A 30 1.27 4.17 -5.78
N HIS A 31 2.13 3.70 -6.69
CA HIS A 31 1.83 2.59 -7.56
C HIS A 31 1.62 1.29 -6.78
N TRP A 32 2.43 1.03 -5.75
CA TRP A 32 2.26 -0.14 -4.91
C TRP A 32 0.90 -0.15 -4.18
N TYR A 33 0.50 0.96 -3.56
CA TYR A 33 -0.84 1.10 -2.97
C TYR A 33 -1.95 0.90 -4.01
N ARG A 34 -1.80 1.48 -5.21
CA ARG A 34 -2.78 1.34 -6.30
C ARG A 34 -2.88 -0.10 -6.79
N ASN A 35 -1.76 -0.82 -6.90
CA ASN A 35 -1.72 -2.21 -7.33
C ASN A 35 -2.41 -3.14 -6.32
N VAL A 36 -2.19 -2.93 -5.01
CA VAL A 36 -2.91 -3.71 -3.99
C VAL A 36 -4.40 -3.37 -4.01
N SER A 37 -4.75 -2.09 -4.16
CA SER A 37 -6.14 -1.63 -4.21
C SER A 37 -6.90 -2.17 -5.43
N SER A 38 -6.25 -2.28 -6.61
CA SER A 38 -6.90 -2.74 -7.84
C SER A 38 -7.36 -4.20 -7.78
N VAL A 39 -6.72 -5.02 -6.94
CA VAL A 39 -7.11 -6.42 -6.70
C VAL A 39 -7.91 -6.61 -5.41
N THR A 40 -8.25 -5.52 -4.71
CA THR A 40 -8.99 -5.56 -3.44
C THR A 40 -10.45 -5.14 -3.66
N PRO A 41 -11.44 -5.92 -3.19
CA PRO A 41 -12.84 -5.52 -3.23
C PRO A 41 -13.08 -4.21 -2.48
N LEU A 42 -13.93 -3.32 -3.02
CA LEU A 42 -14.24 -2.01 -2.42
C LEU A 42 -14.69 -2.10 -0.95
N SER A 43 -15.43 -3.16 -0.59
CA SER A 43 -15.88 -3.41 0.78
C SER A 43 -14.74 -3.66 1.79
N ARG A 44 -13.55 -4.02 1.31
CA ARG A 44 -12.34 -4.28 2.11
C ARG A 44 -11.25 -3.23 1.90
N ALA A 45 -11.38 -2.36 0.89
CA ALA A 45 -10.35 -1.39 0.51
C ALA A 45 -9.88 -0.52 1.69
N LYS A 46 -10.80 0.00 2.51
CA LYS A 46 -10.45 0.83 3.69
C LYS A 46 -9.58 0.06 4.70
N GLU A 47 -9.93 -1.19 4.98
CA GLU A 47 -9.17 -2.03 5.92
C GLU A 47 -7.78 -2.38 5.35
N VAL A 48 -7.72 -2.77 4.08
CA VAL A 48 -6.46 -3.09 3.39
C VAL A 48 -5.53 -1.87 3.37
N MET A 49 -6.04 -0.70 2.98
CA MET A 49 -5.24 0.53 2.98
C MET A 49 -4.70 0.90 4.36
N ALA A 50 -5.47 0.67 5.44
CA ALA A 50 -4.99 0.89 6.80
C ALA A 50 -3.85 -0.09 7.17
N MET A 51 -3.95 -1.36 6.76
CA MET A 51 -2.89 -2.35 6.97
C MET A 51 -1.61 -1.99 6.24
N LEU A 52 -1.71 -1.57 4.98
CA LEU A 52 -0.55 -1.14 4.19
C LEU A 52 0.14 0.09 4.79
N LYS A 53 -0.64 1.08 5.28
CA LYS A 53 -0.09 2.24 6.00
C LYS A 53 0.60 1.85 7.30
N ALA A 54 0.11 0.83 8.00
CA ALA A 54 0.72 0.35 9.24
C ALA A 54 2.13 -0.26 9.02
N ILE A 55 2.40 -0.83 7.83
CA ILE A 55 3.75 -1.30 7.45
C ILE A 55 4.71 -0.11 7.39
N HIS A 56 4.32 0.96 6.70
CA HIS A 56 5.17 2.14 6.54
C HIS A 56 5.22 3.07 7.76
N ALA A 57 4.40 2.80 8.78
CA ALA A 57 4.41 3.53 10.05
C ALA A 57 5.37 2.91 11.08
N GLN A 58 6.02 1.79 10.77
CA GLN A 58 7.01 1.18 11.67
C GLN A 58 8.26 2.05 11.78
N GLU A 59 8.92 1.97 12.93
CA GLU A 59 10.07 2.82 13.29
C GLU A 59 11.35 2.44 12.53
N ASP A 60 11.49 1.17 12.15
CA ASP A 60 12.64 0.64 11.43
C ASP A 60 12.26 -0.43 10.40
N ARG A 61 13.22 -0.76 9.53
CA ARG A 61 13.04 -1.71 8.43
C ARG A 61 12.73 -3.14 8.93
N PRO A 62 13.46 -3.73 9.89
CA PRO A 62 13.08 -5.03 10.48
C PRO A 62 11.64 -5.08 11.02
N ALA A 63 11.20 -4.04 11.74
CA ALA A 63 9.84 -3.93 12.25
C ALA A 63 8.83 -3.84 11.10
N ALA A 64 9.12 -3.05 10.06
CA ALA A 64 8.30 -2.95 8.86
C ALA A 64 8.19 -4.29 8.10
N GLN A 65 9.29 -5.05 7.99
CA GLN A 65 9.28 -6.38 7.37
C GLN A 65 8.45 -7.39 8.17
N THR A 66 8.59 -7.39 9.50
CA THR A 66 7.77 -8.23 10.38
C THR A 66 6.29 -7.88 10.22
N LYS A 67 5.97 -6.57 10.23
CA LYS A 67 4.62 -6.09 10.03
C LYS A 67 4.05 -6.48 8.67
N ALA A 68 4.88 -6.45 7.63
CA ALA A 68 4.49 -6.87 6.29
C ALA A 68 4.11 -8.36 6.25
N ALA A 69 4.90 -9.22 6.89
CA ALA A 69 4.60 -10.65 6.98
C ALA A 69 3.24 -10.90 7.68
N ASP A 70 2.97 -10.18 8.78
CA ASP A 70 1.68 -10.24 9.47
C ASP A 70 0.51 -9.80 8.57
N VAL A 71 0.71 -8.71 7.82
CA VAL A 71 -0.31 -8.20 6.89
C VAL A 71 -0.57 -9.20 5.77
N VAL A 72 0.48 -9.80 5.20
CA VAL A 72 0.35 -10.85 4.17
C VAL A 72 -0.44 -12.05 4.71
N ALA A 73 -0.10 -12.53 5.91
CA ALA A 73 -0.82 -13.63 6.55
C ALA A 73 -2.30 -13.27 6.76
N LYS A 74 -2.59 -12.04 7.23
CA LYS A 74 -3.97 -11.57 7.43
C LYS A 74 -4.73 -11.45 6.10
N LEU A 75 -4.11 -10.92 5.04
CA LEU A 75 -4.72 -10.85 3.70
C LEU A 75 -5.06 -12.24 3.17
N ARG A 76 -4.18 -13.24 3.35
CA ARG A 76 -4.46 -14.64 3.01
C ARG A 76 -5.65 -15.19 3.81
N ALA A 77 -5.71 -14.94 5.12
CA ALA A 77 -6.85 -15.33 5.95
C ALA A 77 -8.18 -14.67 5.52
N MET A 78 -8.11 -13.44 5.01
CA MET A 78 -9.25 -12.72 4.43
C MET A 78 -9.63 -13.19 3.02
N LYS A 79 -8.97 -14.23 2.48
CA LYS A 79 -9.12 -14.74 1.10
C LYS A 79 -8.75 -13.70 0.02
N LEU A 80 -7.85 -12.77 0.35
CA LEU A 80 -7.32 -11.76 -0.56
C LEU A 80 -5.93 -12.16 -1.06
N SER A 81 -5.83 -13.35 -1.66
CA SER A 81 -4.55 -13.97 -2.03
C SER A 81 -3.73 -13.15 -3.03
N GLN A 82 -4.39 -12.48 -3.99
CA GLN A 82 -3.71 -11.61 -4.96
C GLN A 82 -3.13 -10.36 -4.30
N ALA A 83 -3.88 -9.72 -3.40
CA ALA A 83 -3.39 -8.60 -2.62
C ALA A 83 -2.20 -9.02 -1.75
N ALA A 84 -2.28 -10.20 -1.13
CA ALA A 84 -1.19 -10.76 -0.33
C ALA A 84 0.09 -10.97 -1.16
N GLY A 85 -0.03 -11.49 -2.40
CA GLY A 85 1.11 -11.66 -3.31
C GLY A 85 1.78 -10.33 -3.64
N ILE A 86 1.00 -9.32 -4.06
CA ILE A 86 1.55 -7.99 -4.39
C ILE A 86 2.26 -7.34 -3.19
N VAL A 87 1.73 -7.52 -1.98
CA VAL A 87 2.39 -7.03 -0.76
C VAL A 87 3.70 -7.77 -0.52
N GLU A 88 3.71 -9.10 -0.57
CA GLU A 88 4.89 -9.93 -0.33
C GLU A 88 6.02 -9.65 -1.34
N GLU A 89 5.69 -9.48 -2.62
CA GLU A 89 6.65 -9.22 -3.69
C GLU A 89 7.17 -7.78 -3.67
N GLY A 90 6.31 -6.80 -3.40
CA GLY A 90 6.64 -5.38 -3.52
C GLY A 90 7.17 -4.70 -2.24
N VAL A 91 6.90 -5.25 -1.05
CA VAL A 91 7.21 -4.54 0.21
C VAL A 91 8.69 -4.31 0.43
N SER A 92 9.57 -5.22 -0.01
CA SER A 92 11.01 -5.01 0.16
C SER A 92 11.51 -3.81 -0.66
N GLU A 93 10.95 -3.60 -1.85
CA GLU A 93 11.26 -2.44 -2.68
C GLU A 93 10.78 -1.15 -2.01
N THR A 94 9.53 -1.11 -1.52
CA THR A 94 9.00 0.09 -0.86
C THR A 94 9.75 0.45 0.43
N LEU A 95 10.25 -0.55 1.17
CA LEU A 95 11.07 -0.34 2.37
C LEU A 95 12.52 0.02 2.08
N SER A 96 13.06 -0.30 0.91
CA SER A 96 14.45 0.04 0.56
C SER A 96 14.68 1.54 0.45
N TYR A 97 13.63 2.30 0.17
CA TYR A 97 13.66 3.77 0.13
C TYR A 97 13.52 4.44 1.50
N MET A 98 13.18 3.71 2.58
CA MET A 98 13.18 4.25 3.96
C MET A 98 14.59 4.53 4.51
N ALA A 99 15.64 4.03 3.84
CA ALA A 99 17.03 4.20 4.25
C ALA A 99 17.64 5.54 3.82
N TYR A 100 16.94 6.36 3.04
CA TYR A 100 17.43 7.69 2.71
C TYR A 100 17.21 8.63 3.90
N PRO A 101 18.26 9.32 4.38
CA PRO A 101 18.05 10.37 5.37
C PRO A 101 17.08 11.38 4.79
N ARG A 102 16.07 11.76 5.59
CA ARG A 102 15.33 13.00 5.37
C ARG A 102 16.34 14.13 5.53
N GLU A 103 17.06 14.46 4.47
CA GLU A 103 17.83 15.70 4.46
C GLU A 103 16.84 16.86 4.61
N HIS A 104 17.24 17.77 5.51
CA HIS A 104 16.47 18.85 6.12
C HIS A 104 16.19 20.00 5.15
#